data_AF-A0A231PMR5-F1
#
_entry.id   AF-A0A231PMR5-F1
#
_cell.length_a   1.000
_cell.length_b   1.000
_cell.length_c   1.000
_cell.angle_alpha   90.00
_cell.angle_beta   90.00
_cell.angle_gamma   90.00
#
_symmetry.space_group_name_H-M   'P 1'
#
loop_
_entity.id
_entity.type
_entity.pdbx_description
1 polymer ?
#
loop_
_entity_poly.entity_id
_entity_poly.type
_entity_poly.pdbx_seq_one_letter_code
_entity_poly.pdbx_strand_id
1 'polypeptide(L)'
;MSVEFNHTIVLSRDREKSAHFLARILGLEVGAPAGVFLPVTTANGVTLDFLTIDADIPMQHYAFLVSEDEFDEALARLVEARIPIQADPHGNHPRRINRNDGGRGVYFLDPAGHGLEIITRPYGADPASPLNGVTEDVAGAV
;
A
#
# COMPACT_ATOMS: atom_id res chain seq x y z
N MET A 1 -24.60 14.06 -8.33
CA MET A 1 -23.79 13.37 -9.37
C MET A 1 -23.31 12.06 -8.77
N SER A 2 -23.27 10.98 -9.54
CA SER A 2 -22.92 9.61 -9.12
C SER A 2 -21.71 9.08 -9.89
N VAL A 3 -20.62 9.85 -9.93
CA VAL A 3 -19.39 9.48 -10.64
C VAL A 3 -18.50 8.69 -9.69
N GLU A 4 -17.95 7.58 -10.16
CA GLU A 4 -17.09 6.67 -9.39
C GLU A 4 -15.76 6.45 -10.10
N PHE A 5 -14.68 6.37 -9.33
CA PHE A 5 -13.42 5.85 -9.83
C PHE A 5 -13.50 4.32 -9.81
N ASN A 6 -13.56 3.70 -10.98
CA ASN A 6 -13.86 2.26 -11.07
C ASN A 6 -12.61 1.39 -11.09
N HIS A 7 -11.61 1.76 -11.89
CA HIS A 7 -10.36 1.01 -11.98
C HIS A 7 -9.21 1.90 -12.45
N THR A 8 -7.99 1.41 -12.25
CA THR A 8 -6.77 2.02 -12.78
C THR A 8 -5.75 0.96 -13.13
N ILE A 9 -4.92 1.25 -14.13
CA ILE A 9 -3.84 0.36 -14.55
C ILE A 9 -2.62 0.58 -13.64
N VAL A 10 -2.04 -0.51 -13.17
CA VAL A 10 -0.77 -0.53 -12.46
C VAL A 10 0.27 -1.18 -13.35
N LEU A 11 1.27 -0.40 -13.78
CA LEU A 11 2.32 -0.88 -14.66
C LEU A 11 3.32 -1.71 -13.86
N SER A 12 3.66 -2.89 -14.35
CA SER A 12 4.55 -3.81 -13.63
C SER A 12 5.50 -4.48 -14.60
N ARG A 13 6.63 -5.00 -14.08
CA ARG A 13 7.53 -5.88 -14.85
C ARG A 13 6.99 -7.31 -14.95
N ASP A 14 6.13 -7.68 -14.00
CA ASP A 14 5.50 -8.99 -13.88
C ASP A 14 4.19 -8.80 -13.10
N ARG A 15 3.07 -8.77 -13.84
CA ARG A 15 1.75 -8.53 -13.25
C ARG A 15 1.38 -9.57 -12.18
N GLU A 16 1.81 -10.82 -12.35
CA GLU A 16 1.52 -11.89 -11.39
C GLU A 16 2.22 -11.60 -10.06
N LYS A 17 3.50 -11.22 -10.11
CA LYS A 17 4.26 -10.88 -8.91
C LYS A 17 3.70 -9.66 -8.20
N SER A 18 3.43 -8.57 -8.91
CA SER A 18 2.95 -7.34 -8.27
C SER A 18 1.51 -7.49 -7.75
N ALA A 19 0.61 -8.15 -8.49
CA ALA A 19 -0.76 -8.39 -8.03
C ALA A 19 -0.80 -9.31 -6.81
N HIS A 20 -0.11 -10.45 -6.85
CA HIS A 20 -0.07 -11.38 -5.70
C HIS A 20 0.67 -10.78 -4.50
N PHE A 21 1.66 -9.92 -4.73
CA PHE A 21 2.32 -9.19 -3.67
C PHE A 21 1.33 -8.28 -2.94
N LEU A 22 0.62 -7.39 -3.67
CA LEU A 22 -0.33 -6.47 -3.06
C LEU A 22 -1.46 -7.23 -2.37
N ALA A 23 -2.02 -8.24 -3.04
CA ALA A 23 -3.10 -9.06 -2.51
C ALA A 23 -2.68 -9.77 -1.21
N ARG A 24 -1.48 -10.36 -1.17
CA ARG A 24 -0.95 -10.97 0.06
C ARG A 24 -0.83 -9.95 1.19
N ILE A 25 -0.19 -8.80 0.95
CA ILE A 25 0.05 -7.82 2.01
C ILE A 25 -1.27 -7.29 2.58
N LEU A 26 -2.21 -6.93 1.71
CA LEU A 26 -3.50 -6.34 2.12
C LEU A 26 -4.58 -7.37 2.48
N GLY A 27 -4.31 -8.67 2.39
CA GLY A 27 -5.32 -9.70 2.66
C GLY A 27 -6.45 -9.73 1.63
N LEU A 28 -6.16 -9.33 0.38
CA LEU A 28 -7.10 -9.37 -0.74
C LEU A 28 -6.88 -10.62 -1.60
N GLU A 29 -7.78 -10.84 -2.55
CA GLU A 29 -7.67 -11.90 -3.55
C GLU A 29 -7.32 -11.32 -4.93
N VAL A 30 -6.53 -12.07 -5.69
CA VAL A 30 -6.31 -11.78 -7.11
C VAL A 30 -7.47 -12.36 -7.90
N GLY A 31 -8.12 -11.54 -8.72
CA GLY A 31 -9.24 -11.97 -9.56
C GLY A 31 -8.79 -12.75 -10.80
N ALA A 32 -9.78 -13.28 -11.54
CA ALA A 32 -9.51 -13.93 -12.82
C ALA A 32 -8.92 -12.93 -13.84
N PRO A 33 -7.95 -13.34 -14.68
CA PRO A 33 -7.37 -12.45 -15.68
C PRO A 33 -8.42 -11.85 -16.64
N ALA A 34 -8.35 -10.54 -16.85
CA ALA A 34 -9.17 -9.81 -17.81
C ALA A 34 -8.31 -9.38 -19.01
N GLY A 35 -8.10 -10.32 -19.95
CA GLY A 35 -7.19 -10.11 -21.07
C GLY A 35 -5.74 -9.92 -20.61
N VAL A 36 -5.17 -8.74 -20.88
CA VAL A 36 -3.79 -8.40 -20.48
C VAL A 36 -3.67 -7.95 -19.02
N PHE A 37 -4.79 -7.77 -18.32
CA PHE A 37 -4.83 -7.32 -16.93
C PHE A 37 -4.98 -8.48 -15.94
N LEU A 38 -4.39 -8.29 -14.76
CA LEU A 38 -4.61 -9.13 -13.59
C LEU A 38 -5.19 -8.27 -12.46
N PRO A 39 -6.50 -8.39 -12.15
CA PRO A 39 -7.19 -7.45 -11.26
C PRO A 39 -7.00 -7.78 -9.78
N VAL A 40 -6.88 -6.74 -8.95
CA VAL A 40 -7.05 -6.80 -7.49
C VAL A 40 -8.08 -5.74 -7.08
N THR A 41 -9.23 -6.16 -6.57
CA THR A 41 -10.33 -5.26 -6.21
C THR A 41 -10.29 -4.94 -4.71
N THR A 42 -10.36 -3.67 -4.36
CA THR A 42 -10.42 -3.18 -2.97
C THR A 42 -11.86 -3.14 -2.45
N ALA A 43 -12.02 -3.04 -1.13
CA ALA A 43 -13.34 -3.08 -0.48
C ALA A 43 -14.30 -1.95 -0.92
N ASN A 44 -13.78 -0.82 -1.40
CA ASN A 44 -14.57 0.28 -1.95
C ASN A 44 -14.87 0.14 -3.45
N GLY A 45 -14.64 -1.03 -4.04
CA GLY A 45 -15.02 -1.35 -5.43
C GLY A 45 -14.04 -0.87 -6.50
N VAL A 46 -12.92 -0.23 -6.12
CA VAL A 46 -11.87 0.17 -7.06
C VAL A 46 -11.03 -1.05 -7.42
N THR A 47 -10.75 -1.25 -8.70
CA THR A 47 -9.86 -2.33 -9.17
C THR A 47 -8.51 -1.81 -9.62
N LEU A 48 -7.43 -2.40 -9.10
CA LEU A 48 -6.07 -2.19 -9.58
C LEU A 48 -5.76 -3.28 -10.61
N ASP A 49 -5.71 -2.88 -11.88
CA ASP A 49 -5.47 -3.77 -13.01
C ASP A 49 -3.97 -3.83 -13.33
N PHE A 50 -3.30 -4.88 -12.86
CA PHE A 50 -1.86 -5.04 -13.10
C PHE A 50 -1.58 -5.44 -14.55
N LEU A 51 -0.69 -4.69 -15.20
CA LEU A 51 -0.28 -4.91 -16.59
C LEU A 51 1.23 -5.11 -16.65
N THR A 52 1.69 -6.16 -17.33
CA THR A 52 3.12 -6.35 -17.62
C THR A 52 3.54 -5.48 -18.79
N ILE A 53 4.60 -4.67 -18.62
CA ILE A 53 5.24 -3.91 -19.70
C ILE A 53 6.75 -4.11 -19.72
N ASP A 54 7.35 -3.96 -20.91
CA ASP A 54 8.81 -4.01 -21.13
C ASP A 54 9.33 -2.60 -21.45
N ALA A 55 9.26 -1.71 -20.46
CA ALA A 55 9.75 -0.33 -20.53
C ALA A 55 10.03 0.22 -19.12
N ASP A 56 10.62 1.41 -19.05
CA ASP A 56 10.81 2.12 -17.79
C ASP A 56 9.45 2.45 -17.15
N ILE A 57 9.28 2.06 -15.88
CA ILE A 57 8.06 2.26 -15.12
C ILE A 57 8.25 3.50 -14.23
N PRO A 58 7.53 4.60 -14.46
CA PRO A 58 7.53 5.72 -13.51
C PRO A 58 6.85 5.27 -12.21
N MET A 59 7.45 5.61 -11.09
CA MET A 59 6.86 5.36 -9.77
C MET A 59 5.50 6.07 -9.68
N GLN A 60 4.52 5.34 -9.15
CA GLN A 60 3.19 5.83 -8.79
C GLN A 60 3.01 5.59 -7.30
N HIS A 61 2.02 6.26 -6.70
CA HIS A 61 1.70 6.13 -5.28
C HIS A 61 0.26 5.66 -5.08
N TYR A 62 0.07 4.62 -4.27
CA TYR A 62 -1.24 4.10 -3.91
C TYR A 62 -1.34 3.95 -2.39
N ALA A 63 -2.25 4.71 -1.78
CA ALA A 63 -2.51 4.67 -0.34
C ALA A 63 -3.84 3.96 -0.05
N PHE A 64 -3.82 3.07 0.94
CA PHE A 64 -4.95 2.25 1.35
C PHE A 64 -5.36 2.60 2.78
N LEU A 65 -6.60 3.02 2.95
CA LEU A 65 -7.20 3.22 4.26
C LEU A 65 -7.74 1.88 4.77
N VAL A 66 -7.29 1.47 5.95
CA VAL A 66 -7.67 0.20 6.61
C VAL A 66 -8.08 0.44 8.06
N SER A 67 -8.69 -0.56 8.69
CA SER A 67 -8.89 -0.55 10.14
C SER A 67 -7.58 -0.73 10.91
N GLU A 68 -7.60 -0.49 12.22
CA GLU A 68 -6.42 -0.74 13.08
C GLU A 68 -6.03 -2.22 13.08
N ASP A 69 -6.99 -3.15 13.14
CA ASP A 69 -6.71 -4.59 13.14
C ASP A 69 -6.08 -5.04 11.80
N GLU A 70 -6.60 -4.56 10.68
CA GLU A 70 -6.04 -4.85 9.34
C GLU A 70 -4.65 -4.24 9.15
N PHE A 71 -4.36 -3.11 9.79
CA PHE A 71 -3.01 -2.53 9.79
C PHE A 71 -2.02 -3.46 10.50
N ASP A 72 -2.38 -4.02 11.65
CA ASP A 72 -1.53 -4.97 12.37
C ASP A 72 -1.26 -6.23 11.55
N GLU A 73 -2.28 -6.77 10.88
CA GLU A 73 -2.11 -7.92 10.00
C GLU A 73 -1.20 -7.62 8.81
N ALA A 74 -1.41 -6.50 8.11
CA ALA A 74 -0.61 -6.13 6.96
C ALA A 74 0.85 -5.85 7.36
N LEU A 75 1.07 -5.17 8.49
CA LEU A 75 2.40 -4.90 9.01
C LEU A 75 3.12 -6.21 9.39
N ALA A 76 2.42 -7.17 10.01
CA ALA A 76 2.99 -8.48 10.31
C ALA A 76 3.42 -9.23 9.03
N ARG A 77 2.59 -9.20 7.96
CA ARG A 77 2.95 -9.81 6.66
C ARG A 77 4.15 -9.14 6.01
N LEU A 78 4.28 -7.80 6.11
CA LEU A 78 5.45 -7.06 5.62
C LEU A 78 6.74 -7.47 6.36
N VAL A 79 6.67 -7.56 7.69
CA VAL A 79 7.80 -7.98 8.53
C VAL A 79 8.19 -9.43 8.24
N GLU A 80 7.23 -10.35 8.19
CA GLU A 80 7.44 -11.77 7.88
C GLU A 80 8.11 -11.94 6.51
N ALA A 81 7.63 -11.22 5.49
CA ALA A 81 8.18 -11.25 4.14
C ALA A 81 9.50 -10.46 4.01
N ARG A 82 9.98 -9.83 5.08
CA ARG A 82 11.20 -9.00 5.13
C ARG A 82 11.18 -7.90 4.07
N ILE A 83 10.04 -7.25 3.91
CA ILE A 83 9.91 -6.08 3.04
C ILE A 83 10.40 -4.84 3.79
N PRO A 84 11.31 -4.03 3.22
CA PRO A 84 11.72 -2.77 3.83
C PRO A 84 10.52 -1.83 3.96
N ILE A 85 10.38 -1.24 5.14
CA ILE A 85 9.32 -0.27 5.44
C ILE A 85 9.90 1.08 5.86
N GLN A 86 9.11 2.13 5.69
CA GLN A 86 9.45 3.51 6.02
C GLN A 86 8.28 4.21 6.71
N ALA A 87 8.56 5.12 7.63
CA ALA A 87 7.51 5.95 8.23
C ALA A 87 7.12 7.15 7.35
N ASP A 88 7.95 7.52 6.37
CA ASP A 88 7.75 8.67 5.49
C ASP A 88 8.00 8.31 4.01
N PRO A 89 7.37 9.02 3.06
CA PRO A 89 7.51 8.72 1.63
C PRO A 89 8.90 9.06 1.08
N HIS A 90 9.72 9.81 1.82
CA HIS A 90 11.08 10.16 1.41
C HIS A 90 12.14 9.15 1.90
N GLY A 91 11.74 8.16 2.70
CA GLY A 91 12.62 7.09 3.16
C GLY A 91 13.65 7.50 4.22
N ASN A 92 13.36 8.53 5.01
CA ASN A 92 14.24 9.01 6.08
C ASN A 92 14.12 8.20 7.37
N HIS A 93 13.03 7.45 7.52
CA HIS A 93 12.70 6.73 8.75
C HIS A 93 12.51 5.22 8.50
N PRO A 94 13.60 4.48 8.21
CA PRO A 94 13.52 3.06 7.92
C PRO A 94 13.10 2.26 9.15
N ARG A 95 12.34 1.17 8.93
CA ARG A 95 11.88 0.22 9.96
C ARG A 95 10.90 0.84 10.98
N ARG A 96 10.22 1.91 10.57
CA ARG A 96 9.29 2.67 11.42
C ARG A 96 7.93 2.83 10.77
N ILE A 97 6.93 3.10 11.59
CA ILE A 97 5.62 3.64 11.18
C ILE A 97 5.48 5.08 11.65
N ASN A 98 4.64 5.88 11.00
CA ASN A 98 4.22 7.18 11.49
C ASN A 98 2.91 7.08 12.31
N ARG A 99 2.60 8.13 13.06
CA ARG A 99 1.38 8.27 13.85
C ARG A 99 0.50 9.45 13.40
N ASN A 100 0.53 9.75 12.10
CA ASN A 100 -0.17 10.90 11.52
C ASN A 100 -1.68 10.82 11.76
N ASP A 101 -2.30 11.98 11.96
CA ASP A 101 -3.73 12.15 12.26
C ASP A 101 -4.21 11.31 13.47
N GLY A 102 -3.29 11.01 14.39
CA GLY A 102 -3.54 10.16 15.56
C GLY A 102 -3.71 8.68 15.23
N GLY A 103 -3.59 8.29 13.96
CA GLY A 103 -3.64 6.91 13.49
C GLY A 103 -2.26 6.26 13.41
N ARG A 104 -2.09 5.39 12.43
CA ARG A 104 -0.85 4.72 12.05
C ARG A 104 -0.68 4.76 10.54
N GLY A 105 0.56 4.87 10.07
CA GLY A 105 0.91 4.88 8.65
C GLY A 105 2.23 4.18 8.37
N VAL A 106 2.31 3.43 7.27
CA VAL A 106 3.54 2.77 6.82
C VAL A 106 3.67 2.81 5.30
N TYR A 107 4.89 3.06 4.82
CA TYR A 107 5.24 3.06 3.40
C TYR A 107 6.14 1.87 3.08
N PHE A 108 5.98 1.32 1.87
CA PHE A 108 6.82 0.26 1.31
C PHE A 108 6.74 0.29 -0.21
N LEU A 109 7.61 -0.47 -0.89
CA LEU A 109 7.59 -0.57 -2.33
C LEU A 109 6.98 -1.88 -2.81
N ASP A 110 6.24 -1.83 -3.90
CA ASP A 110 5.88 -3.03 -4.65
C ASP A 110 7.10 -3.56 -5.46
N PRO A 111 7.03 -4.78 -6.03
CA PRO A 111 8.11 -5.34 -6.84
C PRO A 111 8.48 -4.53 -8.09
N ALA A 112 7.57 -3.68 -8.60
CA ALA A 112 7.82 -2.79 -9.73
C ALA A 112 8.43 -1.45 -9.31
N GLY A 113 8.48 -1.14 -8.01
CA GLY A 113 9.02 0.10 -7.46
C GLY A 113 7.97 1.19 -7.22
N HIS A 114 6.68 0.88 -7.26
CA HIS A 114 5.62 1.79 -6.86
C HIS A 114 5.60 1.99 -5.35
N GLY A 115 5.31 3.23 -4.92
CA GLY A 115 5.06 3.56 -3.52
C GLY A 115 3.70 3.04 -3.09
N LEU A 116 3.69 2.22 -2.05
CA LEU A 116 2.48 1.73 -1.41
C LEU A 116 2.44 2.28 0.02
N GLU A 117 1.26 2.67 0.46
CA GLU A 117 1.03 3.20 1.80
C GLU A 117 -0.22 2.57 2.41
N ILE A 118 -0.14 2.24 3.70
CA ILE A 118 -1.30 1.82 4.49
C ILE A 118 -1.48 2.83 5.61
N ILE A 119 -2.70 3.35 5.78
CA ILE A 119 -3.07 4.32 6.83
C ILE A 119 -4.34 3.87 7.57
N THR A 120 -4.47 4.22 8.84
CA THR A 120 -5.69 3.95 9.63
C THR A 120 -6.61 5.15 9.81
N ARG A 121 -6.13 6.34 9.45
CA ARG A 121 -6.88 7.60 9.46
C ARG A 121 -6.68 8.34 8.15
N PRO A 122 -7.74 8.91 7.54
CA PRO A 122 -7.59 9.78 6.39
C PRO A 122 -6.76 11.02 6.74
N TYR A 123 -6.02 11.54 5.76
CA TYR A 123 -5.27 12.77 5.95
C TYR A 123 -6.17 13.95 6.35
N GLY A 124 -5.75 14.66 7.39
CA GLY A 124 -6.50 15.80 7.93
C GLY A 124 -7.71 15.41 8.77
N ALA A 125 -7.84 14.13 9.15
CA ALA A 125 -8.86 13.70 10.10
C ALA A 125 -8.61 14.25 11.52
N ASP A 126 -7.33 14.45 11.91
CA ASP A 126 -6.96 15.11 13.16
C ASP A 126 -5.66 15.94 12.98
N PRO A 127 -5.76 17.13 12.36
CA PRO A 127 -4.61 17.97 12.11
C PRO A 127 -3.98 18.53 13.41
N ALA A 128 -4.70 18.47 14.54
CA ALA A 128 -4.22 18.92 15.84
C ALA A 128 -3.63 17.79 16.70
N SER A 129 -3.60 16.56 16.17
CA SER A 129 -3.08 15.40 16.89
C SER A 129 -1.66 15.66 17.40
N PRO A 130 -1.38 15.43 18.69
CA PRO A 130 -0.02 15.55 19.24
C PRO A 130 0.91 14.45 18.70
N LEU A 131 0.39 13.45 17.99
CA LEU A 131 1.15 12.37 17.39
C LEU A 131 1.65 12.70 15.97
N ASN A 132 1.23 13.83 15.39
CA ASN A 132 1.72 14.25 14.08
C ASN A 132 3.24 14.44 14.11
N GLY A 133 3.94 13.78 13.17
CA GLY A 133 5.41 13.75 13.12
C GLY A 133 6.08 12.76 14.07
N VAL A 134 5.32 12.03 14.90
CA VAL A 134 5.86 10.95 15.73
C VAL A 134 6.04 9.69 14.87
N THR A 135 7.16 9.00 15.07
CA THR A 135 7.45 7.70 14.45
C THR A 135 7.78 6.65 15.50
N GLU A 136 7.43 5.39 15.23
CA GLU A 136 7.59 4.27 16.14
C GLU A 136 8.39 3.14 15.46
N ASP A 137 9.36 2.55 16.16
CA ASP A 137 10.13 1.41 15.65
C ASP A 137 9.26 0.15 15.55
N VAL A 138 9.40 -0.57 14.44
CA VAL A 138 8.75 -1.86 14.22
C VAL A 138 9.74 -2.98 14.48
N ALA A 139 9.47 -3.78 15.50
CA ALA A 139 10.31 -4.92 15.83
C ALA A 139 10.35 -5.93 14.67
N GLY A 140 11.56 -6.35 14.27
CA GLY A 140 11.77 -7.34 13.21
C GLY A 140 11.75 -6.78 11.78
N ALA A 141 11.41 -5.50 11.59
CA ALA A 141 11.52 -4.85 10.29
C ALA A 141 12.99 -4.74 9.82
N VAL A 142 13.21 -4.88 8.51
CA VAL A 142 14.53 -4.84 7.87
C VAL A 142 14.85 -3.51 7.23
#